data_AF-A0A7J0CR05-F1
#
_entry.id   AF-A0A7J0CR05-F1
#
_cell.length_a   1.000
_cell.length_b   1.000
_cell.length_c   1.000
_cell.angle_alpha   90.00
_cell.angle_beta   90.00
_cell.angle_gamma   90.00
#
_symmetry.space_group_name_H-M   'P 1'
#
loop_
_entity.id
_entity.type
_entity.pdbx_description
1 polymer ?
#
loop_
_entity_poly.entity_id
_entity_poly.type
_entity_poly.pdbx_seq_one_letter_code
_entity_poly.pdbx_strand_id
1 'polypeptide(L)'
;MSKQYAGIAWAETGYRVEVVDDAGHRVAEPSSWGGGRVAELIAWLRELGDGEAPAVVLDSTNGLLDGPMTAAGLEVYRADPWLLPPRPRFGSVTAGQLAEQARTAPGALARVTAESGTLAGRAEEYFEGVRRGEPGRAALTEAGRCFDHGRRDTSRVALTFDDGPDPVYTRQVVEILERYGARATFFCVGHHVVALPDEVRRIHAAGHELGNHSWSHPFLPDLTAQELRDQLDRTAEELDRLTGRAPTWFRPPYGSLTPRCWPPWTGIRPP
;
A
#
# COMPACT_ATOMS: atom_id res chain seq x y z
N MET A 1 -22.37 21.26 13.41
CA MET A 1 -21.99 20.95 12.02
C MET A 1 -22.31 19.49 11.77
N SER A 2 -22.88 19.14 10.62
CA SER A 2 -23.15 17.74 10.27
C SER A 2 -21.82 17.02 10.02
N LYS A 3 -21.69 15.78 10.51
CA LYS A 3 -20.47 14.99 10.31
C LYS A 3 -20.43 14.51 8.85
N GLN A 4 -19.27 14.66 8.21
CA GLN A 4 -19.05 14.23 6.83
C GLN A 4 -18.13 13.02 6.78
N TYR A 5 -18.35 12.15 5.79
CA TYR A 5 -17.59 10.93 5.58
C TYR A 5 -17.09 10.86 4.14
N ALA A 6 -15.77 10.80 3.97
CA ALA A 6 -15.12 10.69 2.68
C ALA A 6 -14.65 9.25 2.45
N GLY A 7 -15.38 8.49 1.64
CA GLY A 7 -14.92 7.19 1.18
C GLY A 7 -13.91 7.36 0.05
N ILE A 8 -12.76 6.69 0.15
CA ILE A 8 -11.71 6.77 -0.88
C ILE A 8 -11.41 5.37 -1.40
N ALA A 9 -11.86 5.13 -2.63
CA ALA A 9 -11.58 3.89 -3.35
C ALA A 9 -10.29 4.03 -4.17
N TRP A 10 -9.52 2.96 -4.31
CA TRP A 10 -8.38 2.90 -5.23
C TRP A 10 -8.70 2.05 -6.45
N ALA A 11 -8.08 2.43 -7.56
CA ALA A 11 -8.09 1.70 -8.82
C ALA A 11 -6.66 1.67 -9.38
N GLU A 12 -6.52 1.21 -10.62
CA GLU A 12 -5.23 1.02 -11.29
C GLU A 12 -4.33 2.27 -11.22
N THR A 13 -4.85 3.46 -11.54
CA THR A 13 -4.02 4.67 -11.69
C THR A 13 -4.23 5.74 -10.62
N GLY A 14 -5.09 5.49 -9.64
CA GLY A 14 -5.56 6.58 -8.80
C GLY A 14 -6.58 6.20 -7.74
N TYR A 15 -7.30 7.23 -7.33
CA TYR A 15 -8.31 7.20 -6.29
C TYR A 15 -9.60 7.84 -6.78
N ARG A 16 -10.74 7.29 -6.35
CA ARG A 16 -12.06 7.89 -6.50
C ARG A 16 -12.58 8.25 -5.12
N VAL A 17 -13.16 9.44 -4.99
CA VAL A 17 -13.64 9.96 -3.71
C VAL A 17 -15.11 10.32 -3.80
N GLU A 18 -15.85 9.97 -2.76
CA GLU A 18 -17.24 10.34 -2.58
C GLU A 18 -17.45 10.77 -1.13
N VAL A 19 -18.12 11.90 -0.94
CA VAL A 19 -18.31 12.51 0.38
C VAL A 19 -19.81 12.63 0.65
N VAL A 20 -20.24 12.06 1.78
CA VAL A 20 -21.63 12.11 2.24
C VAL A 20 -21.72 12.75 3.62
N ASP A 21 -22.83 13.43 3.90
CA ASP A 21 -23.17 13.90 5.24
C ASP A 21 -23.84 12.80 6.08
N ASP A 22 -24.17 13.10 7.34
CA ASP A 22 -24.84 12.16 8.25
C ASP A 22 -26.23 11.72 7.76
N ALA A 23 -26.92 12.58 7.00
CA ALA A 23 -28.19 12.30 6.35
C ALA A 23 -28.05 11.47 5.06
N GLY A 24 -26.83 11.26 4.56
CA GLY A 24 -26.54 10.51 3.34
C GLY A 24 -26.64 11.33 2.06
N HIS A 25 -26.74 12.66 2.16
CA HIS A 25 -26.65 13.54 1.00
C HIS A 25 -25.20 13.69 0.58
N ARG A 26 -24.99 13.73 -0.74
CA ARG A 26 -23.68 14.03 -1.31
C ARG A 26 -23.32 15.49 -1.02
N VAL A 27 -22.13 15.68 -0.44
CA VAL A 27 -21.58 17.00 -0.08
C VAL A 27 -20.88 17.64 -1.28
N ALA A 28 -20.32 16.82 -2.17
CA ALA A 28 -19.64 17.25 -3.38
C ALA A 28 -19.84 16.24 -4.52
N GLU A 29 -19.62 16.67 -5.75
CA GLU A 29 -19.56 15.75 -6.89
C GLU A 29 -18.41 14.74 -6.72
N PRO A 30 -18.61 13.45 -7.05
CA PRO A 30 -17.56 12.46 -6.96
C PRO A 30 -16.33 12.86 -7.78
N SER A 31 -15.16 12.77 -7.16
CA SER A 31 -13.90 13.26 -7.74
C SER A 31 -12.91 12.12 -7.99
N SER A 32 -11.94 12.35 -8.87
CA SER A 32 -10.89 11.38 -9.21
C SER A 32 -9.51 12.02 -9.18
N TRP A 33 -8.56 11.28 -8.64
CA TRP A 33 -7.22 11.75 -8.32
C TRP A 33 -6.19 10.74 -8.80
N GLY A 34 -5.17 11.17 -9.53
CA GLY A 34 -4.05 10.29 -9.87
C GLY A 34 -3.24 9.91 -8.64
N GLY A 35 -2.56 8.76 -8.66
CA GLY A 35 -1.71 8.31 -7.55
C GLY A 35 -0.65 9.29 -7.10
N GLY A 36 -0.10 10.08 -8.02
CA GLY A 36 0.87 11.13 -7.71
C GLY A 36 0.29 12.41 -7.09
N ARG A 37 -1.04 12.53 -6.90
CA ARG A 37 -1.70 13.77 -6.45
C ARG A 37 -2.32 13.68 -5.05
N VAL A 38 -1.74 12.88 -4.17
CA VAL A 38 -2.25 12.70 -2.79
C VAL A 38 -2.27 14.02 -2.01
N ALA A 39 -1.26 14.89 -2.19
CA ALA A 39 -1.22 16.20 -1.52
C ALA A 39 -2.38 17.12 -1.94
N GLU A 40 -2.74 17.13 -3.23
CA GLU A 40 -3.87 17.91 -3.75
C GLU A 40 -5.21 17.35 -3.25
N LEU A 41 -5.33 16.01 -3.18
CA LEU A 41 -6.50 15.35 -2.61
C LEU A 41 -6.69 15.74 -1.13
N ILE A 42 -5.62 15.74 -0.34
CA ILE A 42 -5.66 16.16 1.07
C ILE A 42 -6.09 17.63 1.18
N ALA A 43 -5.53 18.52 0.35
CA ALA A 43 -5.91 19.93 0.35
C ALA A 43 -7.41 20.10 0.06
N TRP A 44 -7.90 19.43 -0.98
CA TRP A 44 -9.31 19.46 -1.36
C TRP A 44 -10.23 18.95 -0.23
N LEU A 45 -9.89 17.85 0.45
CA LEU A 45 -10.69 17.34 1.58
C LEU A 45 -10.81 18.36 2.72
N ARG A 46 -9.75 19.13 2.99
CA ARG A 46 -9.74 20.14 4.05
C ARG A 46 -10.59 21.36 3.71
N GLU A 47 -10.76 21.66 2.42
CA GLU A 47 -11.55 22.78 1.92
C GLU A 47 -13.06 22.47 1.87
N LEU A 48 -13.46 21.19 1.87
CA LEU A 48 -14.89 20.80 1.83
C LEU A 48 -15.65 21.10 3.13
N GLY A 49 -14.95 21.18 4.26
CA GLY A 49 -15.55 21.36 5.56
C GLY A 49 -15.80 22.83 5.89
N ASP A 50 -17.01 23.16 6.31
CA ASP A 50 -17.34 24.44 6.96
C ASP A 50 -16.80 24.45 8.42
N GLY A 51 -15.52 24.14 8.63
CA GLY A 51 -14.83 24.15 9.92
C GLY A 51 -14.22 22.82 10.39
N GLU A 52 -14.63 21.68 9.84
CA GLU A 52 -14.07 20.35 10.14
C GLU A 52 -13.99 19.48 8.87
N ALA A 53 -12.82 18.88 8.63
CA ALA A 53 -12.62 18.01 7.46
C ALA A 53 -13.41 16.69 7.59
N PRO A 54 -13.85 16.08 6.48
CA PRO A 54 -14.56 14.81 6.53
C PRO A 54 -13.70 13.69 7.12
N ALA A 55 -14.33 12.76 7.83
CA ALA A 55 -13.70 11.52 8.25
C ALA A 55 -13.43 10.64 7.02
N VAL A 56 -12.15 10.36 6.75
CA VAL A 56 -11.71 9.54 5.64
C VAL A 56 -11.87 8.08 5.96
N VAL A 57 -12.41 7.30 5.02
CA VAL A 57 -12.57 5.86 5.14
C VAL A 57 -11.95 5.15 3.95
N LEU A 58 -11.03 4.23 4.27
CA LEU A 58 -10.29 3.38 3.35
C LEU A 58 -10.67 1.92 3.60
N ASP A 59 -10.46 1.02 2.63
CA ASP A 59 -10.44 -0.42 2.92
C ASP A 59 -9.02 -0.92 3.21
N SER A 60 -8.88 -2.13 3.74
CA SER A 60 -7.58 -2.73 4.08
C SER A 60 -6.71 -3.09 2.86
N THR A 61 -7.18 -2.83 1.64
CA THR A 61 -6.44 -3.12 0.41
C THR A 61 -5.65 -1.91 -0.11
N ASN A 62 -5.65 -0.79 0.62
CA ASN A 62 -4.83 0.38 0.32
C ASN A 62 -4.14 0.93 1.57
N GLY A 63 -2.83 0.73 1.65
CA GLY A 63 -1.99 1.27 2.72
C GLY A 63 -1.34 2.61 2.43
N LEU A 64 -1.42 3.08 1.18
CA LEU A 64 -0.66 4.24 0.70
C LEU A 64 -1.14 5.57 1.29
N LEU A 65 -2.40 5.62 1.73
CA LEU A 65 -3.03 6.85 2.18
C LEU A 65 -2.99 7.03 3.71
N ASP A 66 -2.70 5.97 4.47
CA ASP A 66 -2.70 5.98 5.94
C ASP A 66 -1.76 7.07 6.50
N GLY A 67 -0.48 7.01 6.13
CA GLY A 67 0.55 7.93 6.60
C GLY A 67 0.30 9.38 6.17
N PRO A 68 0.20 9.66 4.86
CA PRO A 68 -0.01 11.02 4.36
C PRO A 68 -1.24 11.72 4.94
N MET A 69 -2.37 11.00 5.08
CA MET A 69 -3.61 11.60 5.58
C MET A 69 -3.59 11.81 7.08
N THR A 70 -3.08 10.85 7.86
CA THR A 70 -2.92 11.04 9.32
C THR A 70 -1.91 12.15 9.64
N ALA A 71 -0.80 12.23 8.91
CA ALA A 71 0.19 13.30 9.06
C ALA A 71 -0.38 14.69 8.72
N ALA A 72 -1.38 14.75 7.83
CA ALA A 72 -2.10 15.98 7.51
C ALA A 72 -3.17 16.37 8.56
N GLY A 73 -3.33 15.55 9.61
CA GLY A 73 -4.32 15.77 10.68
C GLY A 73 -5.74 15.33 10.32
N LEU A 74 -5.92 14.55 9.24
CA LEU A 74 -7.25 14.02 8.89
C LEU A 74 -7.64 12.87 9.81
N GLU A 75 -8.94 12.74 10.06
CA GLU A 75 -9.53 11.59 10.72
C GLU A 75 -9.56 10.39 9.75
N VAL A 76 -8.69 9.40 9.92
CA VAL A 76 -8.61 8.25 9.00
C VAL A 76 -9.11 6.97 9.65
N TYR A 77 -10.00 6.28 8.96
CA TYR A 77 -10.57 5.02 9.39
C TYR A 77 -10.39 3.94 8.31
N ARG A 78 -10.28 2.70 8.78
CA ARG A 78 -10.23 1.53 7.93
C ARG A 78 -11.49 0.70 8.11
N ALA A 79 -12.15 0.39 7.00
CA ALA A 79 -13.22 -0.59 6.91
C ALA A 79 -12.61 -1.97 6.61
N ASP A 80 -12.72 -2.88 7.58
CA ASP A 80 -12.26 -4.26 7.41
C ASP A 80 -13.15 -5.04 6.43
N PRO A 81 -12.62 -6.10 5.77
CA PRO A 81 -13.32 -6.80 4.69
C PRO A 81 -14.71 -7.33 5.06
N TRP A 82 -14.92 -7.75 6.31
CA TRP A 82 -16.22 -8.28 6.78
C TRP A 82 -17.31 -7.21 6.94
N LEU A 83 -16.94 -5.93 6.87
CA LEU A 83 -17.88 -4.80 6.88
C LEU A 83 -18.29 -4.38 5.47
N LEU A 84 -17.66 -4.95 4.44
CA LEU A 84 -17.75 -4.47 3.07
C LEU A 84 -18.39 -5.52 2.15
N PRO A 85 -19.05 -5.09 1.06
CA PRO A 85 -19.48 -6.01 0.01
C PRO A 85 -18.26 -6.66 -0.69
N PRO A 86 -18.48 -7.74 -1.46
CA PRO A 86 -17.42 -8.35 -2.25
C PRO A 86 -16.70 -7.32 -3.14
N ARG A 87 -15.37 -7.34 -3.08
CA ARG A 87 -14.50 -6.47 -3.88
C ARG A 87 -14.49 -6.88 -5.36
N PRO A 88 -14.20 -5.94 -6.28
CA PRO A 88 -13.85 -6.31 -7.64
C PRO A 88 -12.58 -7.17 -7.65
N ARG A 89 -12.28 -7.80 -8.79
CA ARG A 89 -11.06 -8.60 -8.95
C ARG A 89 -9.79 -7.77 -8.66
N PHE A 90 -9.80 -6.50 -9.02
CA PHE A 90 -8.69 -5.58 -8.81
C PHE A 90 -9.22 -4.18 -8.50
N GLY A 91 -8.70 -3.55 -7.45
CA GLY A 91 -9.24 -2.33 -6.84
C GLY A 91 -9.97 -2.60 -5.52
N SER A 92 -10.40 -1.54 -4.86
CA SER A 92 -11.25 -1.60 -3.68
C SER A 92 -12.74 -1.68 -4.02
N VAL A 93 -13.58 -1.80 -3.00
CA VAL A 93 -14.99 -1.38 -3.09
C VAL A 93 -15.12 0.10 -3.52
N THR A 94 -16.32 0.53 -3.91
CA THR A 94 -16.54 1.90 -4.37
C THR A 94 -16.44 2.92 -3.24
N ALA A 95 -16.13 4.17 -3.61
CA ALA A 95 -16.02 5.29 -2.68
C ALA A 95 -17.33 5.50 -1.89
N GLY A 96 -18.48 5.48 -2.57
CA GLY A 96 -19.79 5.57 -1.93
C GLY A 96 -20.07 4.44 -0.94
N GLN A 97 -19.63 3.20 -1.22
CA GLN A 97 -19.78 2.09 -0.27
C GLN A 97 -18.96 2.31 1.00
N LEU A 98 -17.75 2.87 0.89
CA LEU A 98 -16.92 3.22 2.06
C LEU A 98 -17.53 4.35 2.87
N ALA A 99 -17.99 5.41 2.18
CA ALA A 99 -18.63 6.55 2.81
C ALA A 99 -19.92 6.14 3.54
N GLU A 100 -20.73 5.29 2.91
CA GLU A 100 -21.97 4.77 3.48
C GLU A 100 -21.73 3.83 4.67
N GLN A 101 -20.71 2.98 4.60
CA GLN A 101 -20.31 2.14 5.74
C GLN A 101 -19.92 2.99 6.95
N ALA A 102 -19.19 4.09 6.71
CA ALA A 102 -18.80 5.03 7.75
C ALA A 102 -19.98 5.79 8.35
N ARG A 103 -20.94 6.18 7.51
CA ARG A 103 -22.15 6.88 7.93
C ARG A 103 -23.06 5.99 8.77
N THR A 104 -23.24 4.74 8.37
CA THR A 104 -24.19 3.82 9.00
C THR A 104 -23.64 3.11 10.23
N ALA A 105 -22.34 2.81 10.26
CA ALA A 105 -21.71 2.08 11.37
C ALA A 105 -20.30 2.62 11.68
N PRO A 106 -20.14 3.90 12.06
CA PRO A 106 -18.83 4.50 12.32
C PRO A 106 -18.06 3.80 13.45
N GLY A 107 -18.76 3.28 14.45
CA GLY A 107 -18.16 2.57 15.59
C GLY A 107 -17.60 1.18 15.24
N ALA A 108 -17.91 0.64 14.06
CA ALA A 108 -17.36 -0.62 13.58
C ALA A 108 -16.01 -0.45 12.87
N LEU A 109 -15.65 0.78 12.49
CA LEU A 109 -14.41 1.06 11.78
C LEU A 109 -13.21 1.14 12.72
N ALA A 110 -12.05 0.69 12.24
CA ALA A 110 -10.79 0.83 12.98
C ALA A 110 -10.20 2.22 12.76
N ARG A 111 -9.88 2.94 13.84
CA ARG A 111 -9.20 4.24 13.75
C ARG A 111 -7.72 4.04 13.41
N VAL A 112 -7.28 4.60 12.29
CA VAL A 112 -5.87 4.58 11.87
C VAL A 112 -5.12 5.72 12.55
N THR A 113 -3.91 5.45 13.03
CA THR A 113 -2.98 6.45 13.57
C THR A 113 -1.65 6.39 12.83
N ALA A 114 -0.80 7.40 13.01
CA ALA A 114 0.54 7.42 12.43
C ALA A 114 1.40 6.23 12.89
N GLU A 115 1.18 5.74 14.12
CA GLU A 115 1.94 4.61 14.68
C GLU A 115 1.39 3.25 14.25
N SER A 116 0.07 3.14 14.13
CA SER A 116 -0.60 1.86 13.88
C SER A 116 -0.86 1.59 12.41
N GLY A 117 -1.09 2.63 11.59
CA GLY A 117 -1.43 2.52 10.18
C GLY A 117 -2.56 1.51 9.95
N THR A 118 -2.45 0.76 8.87
CA THR A 118 -3.38 -0.31 8.52
C THR A 118 -3.48 -1.43 9.58
N LEU A 119 -2.52 -1.55 10.51
CA LEU A 119 -2.53 -2.58 11.56
C LEU A 119 -3.36 -2.19 12.79
N ALA A 120 -3.99 -1.01 12.79
CA ALA A 120 -4.88 -0.56 13.85
C ALA A 120 -5.94 -1.61 14.19
N GLY A 121 -5.91 -2.09 15.44
CA GLY A 121 -6.83 -3.14 15.94
C GLY A 121 -6.54 -4.56 15.45
N ARG A 122 -5.44 -4.80 14.70
CA ARG A 122 -5.11 -6.12 14.11
C ARG A 122 -3.76 -6.68 14.58
N ALA A 123 -3.10 -6.05 15.55
CA ALA A 123 -1.76 -6.45 16.00
C ALA A 123 -1.70 -7.93 16.44
N GLU A 124 -2.67 -8.41 17.21
CA GLU A 124 -2.70 -9.82 17.66
C GLU A 124 -2.83 -10.79 16.49
N GLU A 125 -3.76 -10.53 15.56
CA GLU A 125 -3.94 -11.32 14.35
C GLU A 125 -2.65 -11.33 13.50
N TYR A 126 -2.03 -10.16 13.34
CA TYR A 126 -0.77 -10.02 12.62
C TYR A 126 0.32 -10.90 13.24
N PHE A 127 0.58 -10.77 14.54
CA PHE A 127 1.62 -11.54 15.22
C PHE A 127 1.30 -13.04 15.28
N GLU A 128 0.02 -13.42 15.37
CA GLU A 128 -0.38 -14.81 15.23
C GLU A 128 -0.12 -15.34 13.82
N GLY A 129 -0.46 -14.57 12.79
CA GLY A 129 -0.18 -14.90 11.40
C GLY A 129 1.31 -15.07 11.12
N VAL A 130 2.15 -14.18 11.67
CA VAL A 130 3.62 -14.28 11.58
C VAL A 130 4.11 -15.55 12.25
N ARG A 131 3.64 -15.86 13.47
CA ARG A 131 3.99 -17.12 14.17
C ARG A 131 3.60 -18.36 13.37
N ARG A 132 2.39 -18.37 12.78
CA ARG A 132 1.95 -19.46 11.90
C ARG A 132 2.78 -19.56 10.62
N GLY A 133 3.38 -18.46 10.17
CA GLY A 133 4.26 -18.40 9.01
C GLY A 133 5.71 -18.86 9.28
N GLU A 134 6.14 -18.94 10.54
CA GLU A 134 7.52 -19.29 10.86
C GLU A 134 8.04 -20.58 10.17
N PRO A 135 7.30 -21.70 10.13
CA PRO A 135 7.77 -22.92 9.49
C PRO A 135 8.01 -22.77 7.98
N GLY A 136 7.11 -22.09 7.27
CA GLY A 136 7.30 -21.88 5.83
C GLY A 136 8.34 -20.81 5.53
N ARG A 137 8.48 -19.78 6.38
CA ARG A 137 9.60 -18.84 6.29
C ARG A 137 10.93 -19.58 6.43
N ALA A 138 11.07 -20.46 7.43
CA ALA A 138 12.26 -21.27 7.62
C ALA A 138 12.55 -22.16 6.40
N ALA A 139 11.52 -22.80 5.84
CA ALA A 139 11.66 -23.62 4.63
C ALA A 139 12.08 -22.80 3.39
N LEU A 140 11.57 -21.57 3.23
CA LEU A 140 12.03 -20.67 2.16
C LEU A 140 13.47 -20.23 2.38
N THR A 141 13.87 -19.93 3.61
CA THR A 141 15.24 -19.57 3.93
C THR A 141 16.20 -20.70 3.63
N GLU A 142 15.88 -21.93 4.06
CA GLU A 142 16.68 -23.12 3.76
C GLU A 142 16.79 -23.38 2.25
N ALA A 143 15.71 -23.14 1.51
CA ALA A 143 15.69 -23.25 0.05
C ALA A 143 16.32 -22.06 -0.69
N GLY A 144 16.88 -21.07 0.01
CA GLY A 144 17.47 -19.87 -0.62
C GLY A 144 16.44 -18.98 -1.35
N ARG A 145 15.20 -18.95 -0.88
CA ARG A 145 14.08 -18.18 -1.43
C ARG A 145 13.54 -17.10 -0.49
N CYS A 146 14.05 -17.01 0.73
CA CYS A 146 13.77 -15.94 1.69
C CYS A 146 15.08 -15.55 2.38
N PHE A 147 15.32 -14.25 2.51
CA PHE A 147 16.54 -13.73 3.10
C PHE A 147 16.21 -12.62 4.09
N ASP A 148 16.70 -12.74 5.31
CA ASP A 148 16.67 -11.74 6.37
C ASP A 148 18.02 -11.03 6.52
N HIS A 149 19.10 -11.68 6.10
CA HIS A 149 20.45 -11.10 6.07
C HIS A 149 21.31 -11.68 4.95
N GLY A 150 22.36 -10.94 4.60
CA GLY A 150 23.44 -11.42 3.74
C GLY A 150 24.44 -12.32 4.49
N ARG A 151 25.55 -12.63 3.84
CA ARG A 151 26.65 -13.39 4.43
C ARG A 151 27.26 -12.68 5.64
N ARG A 152 27.36 -13.39 6.77
CA ARG A 152 27.89 -12.86 8.05
C ARG A 152 29.42 -12.94 8.17
N ASP A 153 30.08 -13.57 7.22
CA ASP A 153 31.55 -13.67 7.13
C ASP A 153 32.18 -12.54 6.29
N THR A 154 31.39 -11.54 5.89
CA THR A 154 31.84 -10.37 5.14
C THR A 154 31.35 -9.08 5.78
N SER A 155 32.16 -8.02 5.72
CA SER A 155 31.75 -6.68 6.17
C SER A 155 31.04 -5.94 5.04
N ARG A 156 29.83 -6.38 4.69
CA ARG A 156 28.99 -5.75 3.65
C ARG A 156 27.60 -5.44 4.19
N VAL A 157 27.00 -4.38 3.67
CA VAL A 157 25.61 -3.98 3.96
C VAL A 157 24.88 -3.82 2.62
N ALA A 158 23.63 -4.28 2.56
CA ALA A 158 22.74 -4.02 1.44
C ALA A 158 21.77 -2.90 1.82
N LEU A 159 21.72 -1.84 1.01
CA LEU A 159 20.76 -0.75 1.19
C LEU A 159 19.50 -1.07 0.40
N THR A 160 18.35 -0.99 1.06
CA THR A 160 17.05 -1.22 0.44
C THR A 160 16.07 -0.14 0.87
N PHE A 161 15.24 0.33 -0.05
CA PHE A 161 14.22 1.35 0.20
C PHE A 161 12.86 0.84 -0.24
N ASP A 162 11.84 1.06 0.59
CA ASP A 162 10.47 0.64 0.33
C ASP A 162 9.60 1.86 -0.04
N ASP A 163 8.35 1.59 -0.40
CA ASP A 163 7.29 2.59 -0.66
C ASP A 163 7.54 3.56 -1.81
N GLY A 164 8.63 3.39 -2.57
CA GLY A 164 8.95 4.20 -3.73
C GLY A 164 8.20 3.79 -5.01
N PRO A 165 8.33 4.55 -6.10
CA PRO A 165 8.95 5.87 -6.15
C PRO A 165 8.10 6.94 -5.44
N ASP A 166 8.76 7.86 -4.76
CA ASP A 166 8.21 9.10 -4.20
C ASP A 166 8.68 10.29 -5.05
N PRO A 167 7.82 11.28 -5.34
CA PRO A 167 8.17 12.37 -6.26
C PRO A 167 9.27 13.31 -5.74
N VAL A 168 9.58 13.31 -4.44
CA VAL A 168 10.56 14.19 -3.81
C VAL A 168 11.75 13.39 -3.30
N TYR A 169 11.51 12.41 -2.43
CA TYR A 169 12.55 11.73 -1.67
C TYR A 169 13.30 10.69 -2.48
N THR A 170 12.66 9.98 -3.41
CA THR A 170 13.36 8.99 -4.22
C THR A 170 14.49 9.62 -5.02
N ARG A 171 14.24 10.78 -5.63
CA ARG A 171 15.29 11.52 -6.33
C ARG A 171 16.45 11.90 -5.41
N GLN A 172 16.17 12.43 -4.23
CA GLN A 172 17.20 12.81 -3.26
C GLN A 172 18.05 11.61 -2.82
N VAL A 173 17.40 10.45 -2.59
CA VAL A 173 18.08 9.20 -2.24
C VAL A 173 19.01 8.75 -3.37
N VAL A 174 18.54 8.76 -4.63
CA VAL A 174 19.34 8.40 -5.80
C VAL A 174 20.56 9.32 -5.95
N GLU A 175 20.38 10.64 -5.80
CA GLU A 175 21.48 11.62 -5.87
C GLU A 175 22.54 11.40 -4.76
N ILE A 176 22.11 11.01 -3.56
CA ILE A 176 23.02 10.66 -2.46
C ILE A 176 23.78 9.36 -2.78
N LEU A 177 23.08 8.32 -3.24
CA LEU A 177 23.71 7.04 -3.59
C LEU A 177 24.76 7.23 -4.69
N GLU A 178 24.45 8.02 -5.72
CA GLU A 178 25.38 8.36 -6.79
C GLU A 178 26.64 9.06 -6.27
N ARG A 179 26.49 10.05 -5.38
CA ARG A 179 27.62 10.77 -4.75
C ARG A 179 28.61 9.83 -4.06
N TYR A 180 28.11 8.74 -3.46
CA TYR A 180 28.92 7.75 -2.76
C TYR A 180 29.29 6.53 -3.62
N GLY A 181 28.90 6.50 -4.90
CA GLY A 181 29.11 5.34 -5.77
C GLY A 181 28.40 4.07 -5.27
N ALA A 182 27.33 4.22 -4.48
CA ALA A 182 26.59 3.13 -3.88
C ALA A 182 25.44 2.66 -4.79
N ARG A 183 25.08 1.38 -4.68
CA ARG A 183 23.87 0.80 -5.28
C ARG A 183 22.93 0.34 -4.18
N ALA A 184 21.65 0.27 -4.51
CA ALA A 184 20.57 -0.10 -3.61
C ALA A 184 19.48 -0.84 -4.40
N THR A 185 18.58 -1.49 -3.66
CA THR A 185 17.36 -2.08 -4.21
C THR A 185 16.16 -1.24 -3.76
N PHE A 186 15.34 -0.80 -4.72
CA PHE A 186 14.12 -0.04 -4.46
C PHE A 186 12.92 -0.97 -4.64
N PHE A 187 12.23 -1.30 -3.56
CA PHE A 187 10.99 -2.06 -3.60
C PHE A 187 9.85 -1.11 -3.96
N CYS A 188 9.41 -1.17 -5.22
CA CYS A 188 8.47 -0.22 -5.78
C CYS A 188 7.02 -0.69 -5.62
N VAL A 189 6.14 0.26 -5.31
CA VAL A 189 4.69 0.04 -5.25
C VAL A 189 4.07 0.35 -6.61
N GLY A 190 3.31 -0.58 -7.18
CA GLY A 190 2.76 -0.48 -8.54
C GLY A 190 1.99 0.81 -8.82
N HIS A 191 1.20 1.30 -7.85
CA HIS A 191 0.48 2.57 -7.96
C HIS A 191 1.43 3.76 -8.19
N HIS A 192 2.56 3.79 -7.49
CA HIS A 192 3.61 4.80 -7.65
C HIS A 192 4.39 4.61 -8.95
N VAL A 193 4.64 3.37 -9.38
CA VAL A 193 5.32 3.05 -10.65
C VAL A 193 4.56 3.65 -11.84
N VAL A 194 3.23 3.48 -11.87
CA VAL A 194 2.38 4.03 -12.93
C VAL A 194 2.29 5.56 -12.83
N ALA A 195 2.29 6.11 -11.61
CA ALA A 195 2.22 7.56 -11.41
C ALA A 195 3.53 8.28 -11.76
N LEU A 196 4.69 7.62 -11.60
CA LEU A 196 6.03 8.22 -11.72
C LEU A 196 6.96 7.40 -12.63
N PRO A 197 6.58 7.12 -13.89
CA PRO A 197 7.35 6.23 -14.76
C PRO A 197 8.75 6.76 -15.08
N ASP A 198 8.94 8.08 -15.10
CA ASP A 198 10.24 8.69 -15.35
C ASP A 198 11.19 8.53 -14.15
N GLU A 199 10.66 8.50 -12.93
CA GLU A 199 11.46 8.21 -11.74
C GLU A 199 11.94 6.76 -11.76
N VAL A 200 11.07 5.82 -12.12
CA VAL A 200 11.42 4.40 -12.26
C VAL A 200 12.54 4.21 -13.28
N ARG A 201 12.44 4.85 -14.45
CA ARG A 201 13.50 4.81 -15.46
C ARG A 201 14.80 5.44 -14.96
N ARG A 202 14.73 6.52 -14.17
CA ARG A 202 15.92 7.15 -13.58
C ARG A 202 16.61 6.21 -12.61
N ILE A 203 15.87 5.60 -11.68
CA ILE A 203 16.42 4.62 -10.71
C ILE A 203 17.14 3.49 -11.47
N HIS A 204 16.49 2.94 -12.50
CA HIS A 204 17.05 1.86 -13.30
C HIS A 204 18.28 2.29 -14.10
N ALA A 205 18.24 3.44 -14.78
CA ALA A 205 19.36 3.99 -15.55
C ALA A 205 20.56 4.34 -14.65
N ALA A 206 20.30 4.71 -13.39
CA ALA A 206 21.31 4.87 -12.35
C ALA A 206 21.85 3.51 -11.82
N GLY A 207 21.49 2.38 -12.41
CA GLY A 207 22.06 1.06 -12.08
C GLY A 207 21.59 0.48 -10.74
N HIS A 208 20.50 1.00 -10.17
CA HIS A 208 19.87 0.41 -9.00
C HIS A 208 18.97 -0.77 -9.38
N GLU A 209 18.75 -1.67 -8.42
CA GLU A 209 17.83 -2.78 -8.60
C GLU A 209 16.40 -2.37 -8.24
N LEU A 210 15.43 -2.87 -8.98
CA LEU A 210 14.00 -2.68 -8.70
C LEU A 210 13.41 -3.99 -8.16
N GLY A 211 12.77 -3.90 -7.00
CA GLY A 211 12.00 -4.97 -6.37
C GLY A 211 10.50 -4.65 -6.41
N ASN A 212 9.70 -5.65 -6.11
CA ASN A 212 8.24 -5.56 -6.06
C ASN A 212 7.78 -5.30 -4.61
N HIS A 213 6.91 -4.32 -4.41
CA HIS A 213 6.30 -4.02 -3.11
C HIS A 213 4.77 -4.03 -3.17
N SER A 214 4.19 -4.93 -3.97
CA SER A 214 2.75 -4.99 -4.33
C SER A 214 2.26 -3.78 -5.12
N TRP A 215 0.98 -3.77 -5.49
CA TRP A 215 0.40 -2.67 -6.26
C TRP A 215 -0.10 -1.52 -5.41
N SER A 216 -0.88 -1.81 -4.36
CA SER A 216 -1.58 -0.80 -3.53
C SER A 216 -1.17 -0.80 -2.06
N HIS A 217 -0.06 -1.48 -1.73
CA HIS A 217 0.42 -1.65 -0.36
C HIS A 217 -0.65 -2.20 0.63
N PRO A 218 -1.38 -3.29 0.27
CA PRO A 218 -2.49 -3.80 1.07
C PRO A 218 -2.02 -4.54 2.33
N PHE A 219 -2.92 -4.72 3.30
CA PHE A 219 -2.75 -5.73 4.34
C PHE A 219 -2.95 -7.13 3.72
N LEU A 220 -1.84 -7.76 3.29
CA LEU A 220 -1.85 -9.01 2.52
C LEU A 220 -2.70 -10.16 3.09
N PRO A 221 -2.82 -10.38 4.41
CA PRO A 221 -3.66 -11.46 4.95
C PRO A 221 -5.15 -11.38 4.58
N ASP A 222 -5.64 -10.17 4.28
CA ASP A 222 -7.04 -9.92 3.87
C ASP A 222 -7.28 -10.23 2.38
N LEU A 223 -6.23 -10.58 1.63
CA LEU A 223 -6.33 -10.92 0.22
C LEU A 223 -6.59 -12.41 0.01
N THR A 224 -7.37 -12.70 -1.02
CA THR A 224 -7.40 -14.01 -1.67
C THR A 224 -6.07 -14.27 -2.41
N ALA A 225 -5.79 -15.54 -2.70
CA ALA A 225 -4.61 -15.90 -3.49
C ALA A 225 -4.60 -15.27 -4.89
N GLN A 226 -5.77 -14.98 -5.46
CA GLN A 226 -5.86 -14.33 -6.77
C GLN A 226 -5.61 -12.82 -6.67
N GLU A 227 -6.16 -12.14 -5.66
CA GLU A 227 -5.86 -10.72 -5.41
C GLU A 227 -4.35 -10.53 -5.14
N LEU A 228 -3.73 -11.42 -4.36
CA LEU A 228 -2.28 -11.38 -4.12
C LEU A 228 -1.48 -11.55 -5.44
N ARG A 229 -1.87 -12.49 -6.30
CA ARG A 229 -1.23 -12.64 -7.63
C ARG A 229 -1.37 -11.38 -8.45
N ASP A 230 -2.59 -10.85 -8.58
CA ASP A 230 -2.85 -9.66 -9.39
C ASP A 230 -2.04 -8.43 -8.86
N GLN A 231 -1.83 -8.31 -7.54
CA GLN A 231 -0.97 -7.28 -6.94
C GLN A 231 0.51 -7.39 -7.37
N LEU A 232 1.04 -8.62 -7.40
CA LEU A 232 2.43 -8.88 -7.73
C LEU A 232 2.68 -8.83 -9.24
N ASP A 233 1.84 -9.52 -10.01
CA ASP A 233 1.99 -9.67 -11.46
C ASP A 233 1.90 -8.31 -12.16
N ARG A 234 0.89 -7.48 -11.83
CA ARG A 234 0.74 -6.14 -12.42
C ARG A 234 1.93 -5.24 -12.11
N THR A 235 2.44 -5.28 -10.88
CA THR A 235 3.62 -4.48 -10.49
C THR A 235 4.85 -4.96 -11.26
N ALA A 236 5.02 -6.27 -11.42
CA ALA A 236 6.12 -6.85 -12.17
C ALA A 236 6.05 -6.52 -13.67
N GLU A 237 4.86 -6.62 -14.27
CA GLU A 237 4.60 -6.29 -15.67
C GLU A 237 4.91 -4.81 -15.95
N GLU A 238 4.49 -3.90 -15.08
CA GLU A 238 4.74 -2.47 -15.28
C GLU A 238 6.23 -2.11 -15.14
N LEU A 239 6.92 -2.70 -14.16
CA LEU A 239 8.37 -2.53 -14.01
C LEU A 239 9.14 -3.08 -15.22
N ASP A 240 8.75 -4.25 -15.74
CA ASP A 240 9.33 -4.84 -16.95
C ASP A 240 9.05 -3.98 -18.18
N ARG A 241 7.82 -3.47 -18.34
CA ARG A 241 7.45 -2.56 -19.43
C ARG A 241 8.29 -1.29 -19.44
N LEU A 242 8.63 -0.74 -18.27
CA LEU A 242 9.39 0.50 -18.15
C LEU A 242 10.90 0.32 -18.30
N THR A 243 11.42 -0.86 -17.96
CA THR A 243 12.88 -1.07 -17.80
C THR A 243 13.46 -2.24 -18.60
N GLY A 244 12.60 -3.07 -19.20
CA GLY A 244 12.99 -4.33 -19.82
C GLY A 244 13.49 -5.38 -18.82
N ARG A 245 13.20 -5.20 -17.52
CA ARG A 245 13.64 -6.10 -16.47
C ARG A 245 12.58 -6.28 -15.37
N ALA A 246 11.91 -7.43 -15.41
CA ALA A 246 11.02 -7.86 -14.33
C ALA A 246 11.76 -7.97 -12.97
N PRO A 247 11.10 -7.59 -11.85
CA PRO A 247 11.68 -7.70 -10.53
C PRO A 247 11.86 -9.17 -10.11
N THR A 248 12.99 -9.49 -9.49
CA THR A 248 13.27 -10.82 -8.93
C THR A 248 13.06 -10.89 -7.42
N TRP A 249 12.94 -9.73 -6.77
CA TRP A 249 12.73 -9.62 -5.34
C TRP A 249 11.34 -9.09 -5.03
N PHE A 250 10.75 -9.62 -3.97
CA PHE A 250 9.51 -9.12 -3.39
C PHE A 250 9.74 -8.86 -1.90
N ARG A 251 9.28 -7.71 -1.43
CA ARG A 251 9.16 -7.43 0.01
C ARG A 251 7.68 -7.25 0.33
N PRO A 252 7.10 -8.01 1.27
CA PRO A 252 5.70 -7.83 1.63
C PRO A 252 5.49 -6.51 2.37
N PRO A 253 4.41 -5.76 2.06
CA PRO A 253 3.94 -4.66 2.89
C PRO A 253 3.93 -5.01 4.38
N TYR A 254 4.38 -4.05 5.20
CA TYR A 254 4.47 -4.17 6.66
C TYR A 254 5.35 -5.32 7.18
N GLY A 255 6.14 -5.98 6.32
CA GLY A 255 6.88 -7.19 6.68
C GLY A 255 5.98 -8.42 6.90
N SER A 256 4.75 -8.40 6.35
CA SER A 256 3.76 -9.45 6.54
C SER A 256 4.17 -10.77 5.89
N LEU A 257 4.84 -11.62 6.67
CA LEU A 257 5.28 -12.97 6.29
C LEU A 257 4.33 -14.07 6.81
N THR A 258 3.02 -13.83 6.73
CA THR A 258 2.03 -14.84 7.11
C THR A 258 1.90 -15.91 6.00
N PRO A 259 1.35 -17.12 6.27
CA PRO A 259 1.20 -18.17 5.25
C PRO A 259 0.41 -17.72 4.01
N ARG A 260 -0.55 -16.80 4.18
CA ARG A 260 -1.35 -16.23 3.09
C ARG A 260 -0.58 -15.29 2.18
N CYS A 261 0.57 -14.80 2.65
CA CYS A 261 1.41 -13.84 1.94
C CYS A 261 2.49 -14.53 1.09
N TRP A 262 2.59 -15.86 1.11
CA TRP A 262 3.56 -16.56 0.28
C TRP A 262 3.08 -16.58 -1.16
N PRO A 263 3.88 -16.03 -2.09
CA PRO A 263 3.50 -16.09 -3.50
C PRO A 263 3.27 -17.55 -3.93
N PRO A 264 2.25 -17.82 -4.74
CA PRO A 264 1.83 -19.19 -5.06
C PRO A 264 2.91 -20.00 -5.80
N TRP A 265 3.88 -19.35 -6.43
CA TRP A 265 5.04 -19.99 -7.06
C TRP A 265 6.17 -20.36 -6.09
N THR A 266 6.06 -20.02 -4.80
CA THR A 266 7.02 -20.46 -3.77
C THR A 266 6.97 -21.96 -3.50
N GLY A 267 5.93 -22.65 -3.98
CA GLY A 267 5.71 -24.07 -3.79
C GLY A 267 5.28 -24.46 -2.38
N ILE A 268 5.11 -23.48 -1.47
CA ILE A 268 4.66 -23.73 -0.11
C ILE A 268 3.14 -23.64 -0.08
N ARG A 269 2.48 -24.76 0.23
CA ARG A 269 1.05 -24.77 0.52
C ARG A 269 0.86 -24.35 1.98
N PRO A 270 -0.01 -23.38 2.29
CA PRO A 270 -0.40 -23.14 3.67
C PRO A 270 -1.00 -24.44 4.26
N PRO A 271 -0.80 -24.70 5.57
CA PRO A 271 -1.38 -25.86 6.25
C PRO A 271 -2.92 -25.85 6.23
#